data_AF-A0A7V9RH44-F1
#
_entry.id   AF-A0A7V9RH44-F1
#
_cell.length_a   1.000
_cell.length_b   1.000
_cell.length_c   1.000
_cell.angle_alpha   90.00
_cell.angle_beta   90.00
_cell.angle_gamma   90.00
#
_symmetry.space_group_name_H-M   'P 1'
#
loop_
_entity.id
_entity.type
_entity.pdbx_description
1 polymer ?
#
loop_
_entity_poly.entity_id
_entity_poly.type
_entity_poly.pdbx_seq_one_letter_code
_entity_poly.pdbx_strand_id
1 'polypeptide(L)'
;MRVVMIALLVACSSPAKQPVAPTNQADRSAPPPPSDDHAELEKAQREAAQARKDADETMERVDKLAHDLEELDNKVNVAVDAVTSAQTAADRSNAKTKLEQLRKEKAEMDRKIQEEKARAAKAQRTRGQQI
;
A
#
# COMPACT_ATOMS: atom_id res chain seq x y z
N MET A 1 -19.46 13.58 -23.63
CA MET A 1 -20.37 12.70 -22.87
C MET A 1 -20.62 11.43 -23.68
N ARG A 2 -20.04 10.30 -23.27
CA ARG A 2 -20.35 8.96 -23.83
C ARG A 2 -20.57 8.03 -22.65
N VAL A 3 -21.83 7.66 -22.48
CA VAL A 3 -22.33 6.69 -21.50
C VAL A 3 -21.98 5.31 -22.04
N VAL A 4 -21.12 4.57 -21.34
CA VAL A 4 -20.89 3.14 -21.61
C VAL A 4 -21.45 2.39 -20.41
N MET A 5 -22.70 1.98 -20.60
CA MET A 5 -23.48 1.12 -19.72
C MET A 5 -23.05 -0.33 -20.00
N ILE A 6 -22.26 -0.93 -19.12
CA ILE A 6 -21.98 -2.36 -19.12
C ILE A 6 -22.68 -2.96 -17.91
N ALA A 7 -23.89 -3.42 -18.15
CA ALA A 7 -24.52 -4.47 -17.37
C ALA A 7 -24.04 -5.81 -17.97
N LEU A 8 -23.58 -6.75 -17.15
CA LEU A 8 -23.85 -8.18 -17.40
C LEU A 8 -23.49 -9.07 -16.20
N LEU A 9 -24.55 -9.72 -15.70
CA LEU A 9 -24.63 -11.10 -15.22
C LEU A 9 -23.92 -11.51 -13.92
N VAL A 10 -24.69 -11.34 -12.84
CA VAL A 10 -24.72 -12.22 -11.67
C VAL A 10 -25.13 -13.63 -12.11
N ALA A 11 -24.26 -14.62 -11.88
CA ALA A 11 -24.59 -16.04 -11.97
C ALA A 11 -24.43 -16.68 -10.58
N CYS A 12 -25.50 -16.72 -9.81
CA CYS A 12 -25.62 -17.57 -8.62
C CYS A 12 -25.87 -19.01 -9.08
N SER A 13 -24.83 -19.85 -9.16
CA SER A 13 -25.01 -21.29 -9.33
C SER A 13 -25.00 -21.99 -7.97
N SER A 14 -26.18 -22.30 -7.44
CA SER A 14 -26.37 -23.17 -6.27
C SER A 14 -26.25 -24.63 -6.67
N PRO A 15 -25.44 -25.46 -5.99
CA PRO A 15 -25.55 -26.90 -6.11
C PRO A 15 -26.47 -27.50 -5.03
N ALA A 16 -27.19 -28.54 -5.49
CA ALA A 16 -28.26 -29.27 -4.85
C ALA A 16 -27.90 -29.96 -3.52
N LYS A 17 -28.90 -30.01 -2.64
CA LYS A 17 -28.93 -30.73 -1.36
C LYS A 17 -29.23 -32.21 -1.60
N GLN A 18 -28.29 -33.11 -1.28
CA GLN A 18 -28.54 -34.56 -1.20
C GLN A 18 -28.73 -35.00 0.26
N PRO A 19 -29.68 -35.91 0.58
CA PRO A 19 -29.81 -36.53 1.89
C PRO A 19 -29.10 -37.89 1.91
N VAL A 20 -28.23 -38.12 2.90
CA VAL A 20 -27.66 -39.45 3.19
C VAL A 20 -27.65 -39.72 4.70
N ALA A 21 -27.88 -40.99 5.01
CA ALA A 21 -28.35 -41.60 6.26
C ALA A 21 -27.44 -41.48 7.50
N PRO A 22 -27.96 -41.74 8.71
CA PRO A 22 -27.19 -41.75 9.95
C PRO A 22 -26.45 -43.09 10.13
N THR A 23 -25.13 -43.06 10.21
CA THR A 23 -24.29 -44.24 10.48
C THR A 23 -23.46 -44.03 11.75
N ASN A 24 -23.78 -44.88 12.74
CA ASN A 24 -22.97 -45.39 13.86
C ASN A 24 -22.13 -44.44 14.72
N GLN A 25 -22.68 -44.16 15.91
CA GLN A 25 -21.91 -44.03 17.14
C GLN A 25 -21.26 -45.38 17.51
N ALA A 26 -19.93 -45.44 17.47
CA ALA A 26 -19.09 -46.18 18.40
C ALA A 26 -17.63 -45.94 18.00
N ASP A 27 -16.91 -45.09 18.74
CA ASP A 27 -15.79 -45.58 19.54
C ASP A 27 -15.30 -44.48 20.48
N ARG A 28 -14.85 -44.92 21.65
CA ARG A 28 -14.41 -44.10 22.78
C ARG A 28 -12.92 -43.78 22.65
N SER A 29 -12.61 -42.51 22.93
CA SER A 29 -11.55 -42.14 23.86
C SER A 29 -10.11 -42.53 23.51
N ALA A 30 -9.51 -41.78 22.59
CA ALA A 30 -8.14 -41.31 22.77
C ALA A 30 -8.19 -39.77 22.79
N PRO A 31 -7.64 -39.06 23.80
CA PRO A 31 -7.41 -37.64 23.66
C PRO A 31 -6.52 -37.44 22.42
N PRO A 32 -6.85 -36.50 21.51
CA PRO A 32 -5.97 -36.22 20.39
C PRO A 32 -4.59 -35.87 20.96
N PRO A 33 -3.49 -36.35 20.35
CA PRO A 33 -2.16 -35.92 20.76
C PRO A 33 -2.12 -34.39 20.72
N PRO A 34 -1.40 -33.71 21.65
CA PRO A 34 -1.27 -32.26 21.62
C PRO A 34 -0.74 -31.85 20.24
N SER A 35 -1.59 -31.23 19.43
CA SER A 35 -1.36 -31.12 17.99
C SER A 35 -0.38 -29.99 17.67
N ASP A 36 0.47 -30.23 16.68
CA ASP A 36 1.41 -29.26 16.09
C ASP A 36 0.71 -27.95 15.64
N ASP A 37 -0.61 -27.99 15.49
CA ASP A 37 -1.50 -26.88 15.14
C ASP A 37 -1.30 -25.62 16.00
N HIS A 38 -0.98 -25.77 17.30
CA HIS A 38 -0.75 -24.62 18.18
C HIS A 38 0.53 -23.86 17.82
N ALA A 39 1.60 -24.57 17.48
CA ALA A 39 2.87 -23.95 17.10
C ALA A 39 2.76 -23.27 15.72
N GLU A 40 2.00 -23.86 14.80
CA GLU A 40 1.72 -23.27 13.49
C GLU A 40 0.84 -22.01 13.61
N LEU A 41 -0.19 -22.04 14.46
CA LEU A 41 -1.03 -20.87 14.74
C LEU A 41 -0.23 -19.73 15.36
N GLU A 42 0.63 -20.00 16.34
CA GLU A 42 1.48 -18.95 16.92
C GLU A 42 2.45 -18.36 15.89
N LYS A 43 3.04 -19.20 15.05
CA LYS A 43 3.94 -18.75 13.98
C LYS A 43 3.20 -17.86 12.98
N ALA A 44 2.03 -18.30 12.52
CA ALA A 44 1.17 -17.51 11.61
C ALA A 44 0.74 -16.18 12.23
N GLN A 45 0.41 -16.16 13.53
CA GLN A 45 0.06 -14.91 14.24
C GLN A 45 1.25 -13.95 14.33
N ARG A 46 2.46 -14.44 14.61
CA ARG A 46 3.67 -13.61 14.65
C ARG A 46 4.01 -13.03 13.28
N GLU A 47 3.93 -13.84 12.23
CA GLU A 47 4.14 -13.39 10.85
C GLU A 47 3.09 -12.36 10.42
N ALA A 48 1.82 -12.57 10.74
CA ALA A 48 0.75 -11.61 10.46
C ALA A 48 0.90 -10.30 11.26
N ALA A 49 1.37 -10.37 12.51
CA ALA A 49 1.64 -9.19 13.33
C ALA A 49 2.84 -8.39 12.79
N GLN A 50 3.90 -9.06 12.36
CA GLN A 50 5.06 -8.41 11.74
C GLN A 50 4.67 -7.75 10.42
N ALA A 51 3.93 -8.45 9.56
CA ALA A 51 3.45 -7.89 8.29
C ALA A 51 2.55 -6.65 8.47
N ARG A 52 1.78 -6.58 9.58
CA ARG A 52 1.01 -5.38 9.94
C ARG A 52 1.92 -4.22 10.31
N LYS A 53 2.90 -4.45 11.20
CA LYS A 53 3.88 -3.42 11.59
C LYS A 53 4.64 -2.88 10.38
N ASP A 54 5.13 -3.75 9.51
CA ASP A 54 5.86 -3.36 8.32
C ASP A 54 4.98 -2.52 7.37
N ALA A 55 3.69 -2.86 7.25
CA ALA A 55 2.74 -2.09 6.46
C ALA A 55 2.46 -0.70 7.06
N ASP A 56 2.27 -0.62 8.37
CA ASP A 56 2.03 0.64 9.09
C ASP A 56 3.26 1.56 8.98
N GLU A 57 4.48 1.04 9.21
CA GLU A 57 5.73 1.78 9.02
C GLU A 57 5.92 2.27 7.59
N THR A 58 5.49 1.49 6.59
CA THR A 58 5.57 1.92 5.18
C THR A 58 4.58 3.06 4.90
N MET A 59 3.37 3.00 5.48
CA MET A 59 2.39 4.08 5.35
C MET A 59 2.89 5.38 6.02
N GLU A 60 3.46 5.29 7.22
CA GLU A 60 4.09 6.44 7.88
C GLU A 60 5.22 7.07 7.05
N ARG A 61 6.05 6.24 6.39
CA ARG A 61 7.09 6.73 5.47
C ARG A 61 6.49 7.44 4.26
N VAL A 62 5.40 6.92 3.68
CA VAL A 62 4.70 7.56 2.56
C VAL A 62 4.13 8.91 2.98
N ASP A 63 3.50 9.00 4.16
CA ASP A 63 2.93 10.24 4.67
C ASP A 63 4.02 11.28 4.96
N LYS A 64 5.15 10.87 5.54
CA LYS A 64 6.30 11.74 5.74
C LYS A 64 6.84 12.28 4.41
N LEU A 65 7.03 11.40 3.43
CA LEU A 65 7.49 11.81 2.09
C LEU A 65 6.49 12.75 1.40
N ALA A 66 5.18 12.56 1.62
CA ALA A 66 4.15 13.46 1.09
C ALA A 66 4.23 14.86 1.72
N HIS A 67 4.48 14.95 3.03
CA HIS A 67 4.71 16.24 3.70
C HIS A 67 6.00 16.91 3.20
N ASP A 68 7.10 16.17 3.08
CA ASP A 68 8.36 16.69 2.53
C ASP A 68 8.17 17.20 1.07
N LEU A 69 7.29 16.57 0.30
CA LEU A 69 6.95 16.99 -1.06
C LEU A 69 6.17 18.32 -1.08
N GLU A 70 5.24 18.50 -0.15
CA GLU A 70 4.50 19.76 0.01
C GLU A 70 5.44 20.92 0.39
N GLU A 71 6.38 20.68 1.31
CA GLU A 71 7.41 21.67 1.63
C GLU A 71 8.28 22.01 0.41
N LEU A 72 8.61 21.01 -0.40
CA LEU A 72 9.39 21.21 -1.61
C LEU A 72 8.62 22.01 -2.67
N ASP A 73 7.31 21.79 -2.77
CA ASP A 73 6.44 22.59 -3.63
C ASP A 73 6.37 24.05 -3.21
N ASN A 74 6.30 24.31 -1.90
CA ASN A 74 6.40 25.67 -1.38
C ASN A 74 7.76 26.31 -1.73
N LYS A 75 8.86 25.56 -1.62
CA LYS A 75 10.20 26.05 -2.04
C LYS A 75 10.29 26.31 -3.54
N VAL A 76 9.67 25.48 -4.37
CA VAL A 76 9.58 25.68 -5.82
C VAL A 76 8.82 26.97 -6.13
N ASN A 77 7.68 27.22 -5.48
CA ASN A 77 6.91 28.45 -5.68
C ASN A 77 7.72 29.69 -5.29
N VAL A 78 8.38 29.67 -4.14
CA VAL A 78 9.29 30.76 -3.72
C VAL A 78 10.44 30.96 -4.72
N ALA A 79 10.99 29.89 -5.29
CA ALA A 79 12.04 30.00 -6.30
C ALA A 79 11.51 30.56 -7.64
N VAL A 80 10.26 30.25 -8.02
CA VAL A 80 9.59 30.88 -9.17
C VAL A 80 9.43 32.37 -8.93
N ASP A 81 8.94 32.78 -7.76
CA ASP A 81 8.79 34.19 -7.40
C ASP A 81 10.15 34.90 -7.46
N ALA A 82 11.21 34.30 -6.93
CA ALA A 82 12.57 34.83 -7.00
C ALA A 82 13.07 35.03 -8.43
N VAL A 83 12.74 34.14 -9.37
CA VAL A 83 13.06 34.31 -10.80
C VAL A 83 12.33 35.52 -11.38
N THR A 84 11.06 35.73 -10.99
CA THR A 84 10.25 36.86 -11.48
C THR A 84 10.65 38.19 -10.87
N SER A 85 11.06 38.20 -9.60
CA SER A 85 11.46 39.42 -8.87
C SER A 85 12.92 39.82 -9.11
N ALA A 86 13.73 38.97 -9.76
CA ALA A 86 15.14 39.22 -10.02
C ALA A 86 15.35 40.44 -10.95
N GLN A 87 16.04 41.45 -10.41
CA GLN A 87 16.33 42.71 -11.11
C GLN A 87 17.51 42.59 -12.07
N THR A 88 18.50 41.76 -11.75
CA THR A 88 19.69 41.57 -12.59
C THR A 88 19.67 40.25 -13.34
N ALA A 89 20.42 40.18 -14.45
CA ALA A 89 20.60 38.95 -15.20
C ALA A 89 21.31 37.86 -14.38
N ALA A 90 22.26 38.26 -13.53
CA ALA A 90 22.99 37.34 -12.65
C ALA A 90 22.06 36.71 -11.62
N ASP A 91 21.24 37.51 -10.93
CA ASP A 91 20.26 37.02 -9.94
C ASP A 91 19.26 36.07 -10.60
N ARG A 92 18.77 36.43 -11.80
CA ARG A 92 17.84 35.59 -12.55
C ARG A 92 18.46 34.27 -12.95
N SER A 93 19.73 34.25 -13.36
CA SER A 93 20.45 33.02 -13.68
C SER A 93 20.58 32.13 -12.45
N ASN A 94 20.99 32.69 -11.31
CA ASN A 94 21.14 31.95 -10.06
C ASN A 94 19.79 31.38 -9.57
N ALA A 95 18.71 32.18 -9.64
CA ALA A 95 17.37 31.76 -9.28
C ALA A 95 16.86 30.62 -10.20
N LYS A 96 17.14 30.68 -11.51
CA LYS A 96 16.80 29.61 -12.46
C LYS A 96 17.53 28.31 -12.14
N THR A 97 18.83 28.37 -11.83
CA THR A 97 19.60 27.18 -11.44
C THR A 97 19.01 26.54 -10.19
N LYS A 98 18.66 27.35 -9.17
CA LYS A 98 18.02 26.86 -7.95
C LYS A 98 16.65 26.24 -8.23
N LEU A 99 15.84 26.88 -9.09
CA LEU A 99 14.54 26.34 -9.49
C LEU A 99 14.67 24.99 -10.21
N GLU A 100 15.66 24.84 -11.09
CA GLU A 100 15.92 23.58 -11.78
C GLU A 100 16.34 22.47 -10.81
N GLN A 101 17.22 22.79 -9.86
CA GLN A 101 17.63 21.87 -8.80
C GLN A 101 16.42 21.38 -7.99
N LEU A 102 15.57 22.30 -7.53
CA LEU A 102 14.36 21.96 -6.75
C LEU A 102 13.37 21.09 -7.56
N ARG A 103 13.23 21.35 -8.87
CA ARG A 103 12.39 20.52 -9.75
C ARG A 103 12.93 19.10 -9.91
N LYS A 104 14.26 18.91 -9.96
CA LYS A 104 14.88 17.58 -10.00
C LYS A 104 14.63 16.85 -8.68
N GLU A 105 14.85 17.52 -7.56
CA GLU A 105 14.57 16.97 -6.22
C GLU A 105 13.11 16.56 -6.08
N LYS A 106 12.17 17.37 -6.61
CA LYS A 106 10.74 17.03 -6.61
C LYS A 106 10.46 15.75 -7.38
N ALA A 107 10.97 15.64 -8.60
CA ALA A 107 10.77 14.44 -9.41
C ALA A 107 11.37 13.18 -8.75
N GLU A 108 12.52 13.31 -8.08
CA GLU A 108 13.11 12.20 -7.32
C GLU A 108 12.26 11.80 -6.11
N MET A 109 11.67 12.77 -5.41
CA MET A 109 10.79 12.51 -4.27
C MET A 109 9.48 11.87 -4.70
N ASP A 110 8.87 12.35 -5.78
CA ASP A 110 7.69 11.74 -6.41
C ASP A 110 7.97 10.26 -6.76
N ARG A 111 9.14 9.97 -7.34
CA ARG A 111 9.55 8.58 -7.64
C ARG A 111 9.63 7.74 -6.36
N LYS A 112 10.28 8.23 -5.31
CA LYS A 112 10.38 7.53 -4.01
C LYS A 112 9.00 7.26 -3.40
N ILE A 113 8.08 8.20 -3.46
CA ILE A 113 6.71 8.02 -2.98
C ILE A 113 6.01 6.89 -3.73
N GLN A 114 6.14 6.85 -5.07
CA GLN A 114 5.55 5.77 -5.87
C GLN A 114 6.17 4.41 -5.56
N GLU A 115 7.48 4.33 -5.36
CA GLU A 115 8.19 3.11 -4.97
C GLU A 115 7.69 2.60 -3.59
N GLU A 116 7.56 3.46 -2.59
CA GLU A 116 7.06 3.07 -1.26
C GLU A 116 5.57 2.70 -1.29
N LYS A 117 4.73 3.43 -2.05
CA LYS A 117 3.33 3.05 -2.27
C LYS A 117 3.21 1.68 -2.95
N ALA A 118 4.07 1.36 -3.92
CA ALA A 118 4.10 0.05 -4.55
C ALA A 118 4.52 -1.07 -3.58
N ARG A 119 5.47 -0.80 -2.67
CA ARG A 119 5.85 -1.73 -1.60
C ARG A 119 4.70 -1.98 -0.62
N ALA A 120 4.03 -0.92 -0.16
CA ALA A 120 2.85 -1.02 0.69
C ALA A 120 1.73 -1.84 0.02
N ALA A 121 1.43 -1.55 -1.24
CA ALA A 121 0.42 -2.28 -2.01
C ALA A 121 0.76 -3.76 -2.18
N LYS A 122 2.05 -4.10 -2.38
CA LYS A 122 2.51 -5.49 -2.45
C LYS A 122 2.31 -6.22 -1.13
N ALA A 123 2.66 -5.59 0.00
CA ALA A 123 2.46 -6.14 1.33
C ALA A 123 0.97 -6.41 1.64
N GLN A 124 0.08 -5.49 1.24
CA GLN A 124 -1.36 -5.67 1.40
C GLN A 124 -1.93 -6.83 0.57
N ARG A 125 -1.46 -7.04 -0.66
CA ARG A 125 -1.91 -8.16 -1.51
C ARG A 125 -1.52 -9.52 -0.94
N THR A 126 -0.29 -9.65 -0.42
CA THR A 126 0.16 -10.89 0.23
C THR A 126 -0.73 -11.23 1.43
N ARG A 127 -1.17 -10.23 2.20
CA ARG A 127 -2.09 -10.42 3.33
C ARG A 127 -3.47 -10.93 2.92
N GLY A 128 -3.99 -10.51 1.76
CA GLY A 128 -5.30 -10.94 1.25
C GLY A 128 -5.32 -12.36 0.65
N GLN A 129 -4.16 -12.93 0.35
CA GLN A 129 -4.03 -14.28 -0.23
C GLN A 129 -3.81 -15.38 0.83
N GLN A 130 -3.63 -15.02 2.11
CA GLN A 130 -3.44 -15.96 3.22
C GLN A 130 -4.75 -16.29 3.96
N ILE A 131 -5.92 -16.02 3.36
CA ILE A 131 -7.25 -16.32 3.94
C ILE A 131 -7.81 -17.60 3.32
#